data_AF-A0A7U9T7P7-F1
#
_entry.id   AF-A0A7U9T7P7-F1
#
_cell.length_a   1.000
_cell.length_b   1.000
_cell.length_c   1.000
_cell.angle_alpha   90.00
_cell.angle_beta   90.00
_cell.angle_gamma   90.00
#
_symmetry.space_group_name_H-M   'P 1'
#
loop_
_entity.id
_entity.type
_entity.pdbx_description
1 polymer ?
#
loop_
_entity_poly.entity_id
_entity_poly.type
_entity_poly.pdbx_seq_one_letter_code
_entity_poly.pdbx_strand_id
1 'polypeptide(L)'
;MVTYQRKILDENGNPKRDAHGEILWENVEYDIRNKTYSQLPEELKDRFDGYQIEAAIHQDCDAMDISKLVRKYNNHTAMNQAQKAFTYVDSFAQEIREITGNRFFLDVYTCSRNDRKNGTLERVVGDMVLLCSYPNQYRKETIQGFKWLNENGTISDFEGLNNLLIRLTVLVKNKPEIRALFNSKNAHIFAATFKVFTGSGREDAEFGKFLEWFVDGGNKTEIDGKSWDVLGTDRSTRDAGVVHGKTDYLVALMEQYFKGIRKAA
;
A
#
# COMPACT_ATOMS: atom_id res chain seq x y z
N MET A 1 13.27 17.64 22.96
CA MET A 1 14.14 18.61 23.65
C MET A 1 15.56 18.07 23.61
N VAL A 2 16.52 18.89 23.18
CA VAL A 2 17.95 18.60 23.28
C VAL A 2 18.62 19.73 24.04
N THR A 3 19.61 19.40 24.85
CA THR A 3 20.40 20.38 25.60
C THR A 3 21.73 20.61 24.89
N TYR A 4 22.13 21.87 24.76
CA TYR A 4 23.40 22.27 24.17
C TYR A 4 24.00 23.47 24.91
N GLN A 5 25.30 23.65 24.75
CA GLN A 5 26.02 24.80 25.31
C GLN A 5 26.15 25.89 24.26
N ARG A 6 25.90 27.14 24.67
CA ARG A 6 26.20 28.32 23.86
C ARG A 6 26.94 29.37 24.68
N LYS A 7 27.64 30.26 24.00
CA LYS A 7 28.36 31.37 24.63
C LYS A 7 27.36 32.38 25.18
N ILE A 8 27.57 32.86 26.40
CA ILE A 8 26.79 33.98 26.93
C ILE A 8 27.27 35.24 26.22
N LEU A 9 26.38 35.99 25.58
CA LEU A 9 26.71 37.23 24.88
C LEU A 9 26.49 38.46 25.78
N ASP A 10 27.30 39.49 25.59
CA ASP A 10 27.09 40.82 26.17
C ASP A 10 26.10 41.65 25.35
N GLU A 11 25.83 42.89 25.79
CA GLU A 11 24.88 43.79 25.12
C GLU A 11 25.30 44.18 23.69
N ASN A 12 26.57 43.98 23.34
CA ASN A 12 27.13 44.25 22.02
C ASN A 12 27.22 42.98 21.16
N GLY A 13 26.75 41.83 21.66
CA GLY A 13 26.78 40.55 20.96
C GLY A 13 28.13 39.82 21.04
N ASN A 14 29.06 40.25 21.89
CA ASN A 14 30.36 39.59 22.08
C ASN A 14 30.31 38.55 23.22
N PRO A 15 31.11 37.47 23.16
CA PRO A 15 31.19 36.50 24.24
C PRO A 15 31.63 37.14 25.56
N LYS A 16 30.83 36.99 26.62
CA LYS A 16 31.20 37.37 27.98
C LYS A 16 32.36 36.53 28.47
N ARG A 17 33.26 37.17 29.21
CA ARG A 17 34.43 36.55 29.80
C ARG A 17 34.44 36.73 31.33
N ASP A 18 35.04 35.77 32.03
CA ASP A 18 35.25 35.86 33.47
C ASP A 18 36.46 36.73 33.84
N ALA A 19 36.77 36.82 35.13
CA ALA A 19 37.89 37.61 35.65
C ALA A 19 39.28 37.12 35.18
N HIS A 20 39.38 35.90 34.66
CA HIS A 20 40.59 35.31 34.11
C HIS A 20 40.64 35.39 32.58
N GLY A 21 39.60 35.95 31.95
CA GLY A 21 39.50 36.09 30.50
C GLY A 21 38.89 34.87 29.79
N GLU A 22 38.38 33.89 30.51
CA GLU A 22 37.76 32.68 29.94
C GLU A 22 36.31 32.92 29.53
N ILE A 23 35.86 32.30 28.44
CA ILE A 23 34.49 32.48 27.92
C ILE A 23 33.46 31.83 28.84
N LEU A 24 32.39 32.55 29.15
CA LEU A 24 31.26 32.04 29.90
C LEU A 24 30.25 31.31 28.98
N TRP A 25 29.80 30.13 29.41
CA TRP A 25 28.87 29.27 28.69
C TRP A 25 27.59 29.05 29.48
N GLU A 26 26.47 28.86 28.78
CA GLU A 26 25.19 28.46 29.37
C GLU A 26 24.63 27.21 28.69
N ASN A 27 23.92 26.39 29.46
CA ASN A 27 23.15 25.26 28.94
C ASN A 27 21.75 25.73 28.55
N VAL A 28 21.35 25.47 27.32
CA VAL A 28 20.04 25.85 26.79
C VAL A 28 19.34 24.63 26.24
N GLU A 29 18.03 24.57 26.46
CA GLU A 29 17.18 23.57 25.85
C GLU A 29 16.62 24.06 24.52
N TYR A 30 16.65 23.20 23.51
CA TYR A 30 16.13 23.48 22.17
C TYR A 30 15.17 22.37 21.72
N ASP A 31 14.03 22.76 21.16
CA ASP A 31 13.10 21.81 20.53
C ASP A 31 13.44 21.62 19.05
N ILE A 32 14.04 20.48 18.75
CA ILE A 32 14.45 20.10 17.38
C ILE A 32 13.29 19.52 16.53
N ARG A 33 12.12 19.25 17.11
CA ARG A 33 11.01 18.65 16.35
C ARG A 33 10.57 19.59 15.23
N ASN A 34 10.46 19.05 14.02
CA ASN A 34 10.11 19.78 12.79
C ASN A 34 11.09 20.91 12.41
N LYS A 35 12.35 20.85 12.85
CA LYS A 35 13.41 21.77 12.43
C LYS A 35 14.27 21.16 11.33
N THR A 36 14.66 21.95 10.34
CA THR A 36 15.68 21.59 9.34
C THR A 36 17.07 21.93 9.86
N TYR A 37 18.12 21.34 9.26
CA TYR A 37 19.52 21.65 9.62
C TYR A 37 19.81 23.16 9.56
N SER A 38 19.29 23.86 8.55
CA SER A 38 19.42 25.31 8.42
C SER A 38 18.76 26.12 9.54
N GLN A 39 17.83 25.52 10.29
CA GLN A 39 17.13 26.14 11.42
C GLN A 39 17.76 25.80 12.78
N LEU A 40 18.87 25.06 12.80
CA LEU A 40 19.58 24.76 14.03
C LEU A 40 20.48 25.95 14.43
N PRO A 41 20.63 26.23 15.73
CA PRO A 41 21.74 27.03 16.27
C PRO A 41 23.09 26.50 15.80
N GLU A 42 24.07 27.39 15.67
CA GLU A 42 25.38 27.04 15.12
C GLU A 42 26.08 25.95 15.94
N GLU A 43 25.97 26.01 17.26
CA GLU A 43 26.56 25.01 18.16
C GLU A 43 25.94 23.62 17.97
N LEU A 44 24.66 23.56 17.58
CA LEU A 44 24.00 22.30 17.24
C LEU A 44 24.39 21.80 15.84
N LYS A 45 24.70 22.70 14.89
CA LYS A 45 25.26 22.32 13.58
C LYS A 45 26.68 21.80 13.73
N ASP A 46 27.55 22.50 14.46
CA ASP A 46 28.92 22.06 14.75
C ASP A 46 28.93 20.66 15.39
N ARG A 47 28.03 20.44 16.35
CA ARG A 47 27.86 19.12 16.96
C ARG A 47 27.37 18.08 15.94
N PHE A 48 26.46 18.46 15.04
CA PHE A 48 25.96 17.58 13.99
C PHE A 48 27.07 17.19 13.00
N ASP A 49 27.87 18.17 12.57
CA ASP A 49 28.96 18.00 11.61
C ASP A 49 30.16 17.25 12.21
N GLY A 50 30.27 17.24 13.54
CA GLY A 50 31.22 16.39 14.28
C GLY A 50 30.87 14.89 14.25
N TYR A 51 29.64 14.51 13.88
CA TYR A 51 29.31 13.09 13.71
C TYR A 51 29.95 12.55 12.43
N GLN A 52 30.76 11.50 12.57
CA GLN A 52 31.24 10.74 11.42
C GLN A 52 30.08 9.89 10.88
N ILE A 53 29.54 10.30 9.73
CA ILE A 53 28.54 9.53 9.00
C ILE A 53 29.28 8.65 7.99
N GLU A 54 29.25 7.34 8.19
CA GLU A 54 29.73 6.39 7.18
C GLU A 54 28.76 6.39 5.99
N ALA A 55 29.26 6.78 4.82
CA ALA A 55 28.52 6.71 3.56
C ALA A 55 29.05 5.55 2.71
N ALA A 56 28.18 4.61 2.37
CA ALA A 56 28.46 3.59 1.36
C ALA A 56 27.88 4.04 0.02
N ILE A 57 28.74 4.30 -0.96
CA ILE A 57 28.33 4.67 -2.33
C ILE A 57 28.38 3.41 -3.19
N HIS A 58 27.21 2.99 -3.68
CA HIS A 58 27.09 1.91 -4.68
C HIS A 58 26.83 2.55 -6.04
N GLN A 59 27.77 2.43 -6.97
CA GLN A 59 27.67 2.96 -8.34
C GLN A 59 27.10 1.89 -9.27
N ASP A 60 26.58 2.33 -10.43
CA ASP A 60 26.10 1.46 -11.52
C ASP A 60 25.09 0.37 -11.10
N CYS A 61 24.28 0.63 -10.08
CA CYS A 61 23.28 -0.31 -9.60
C CYS A 61 22.04 -0.30 -10.50
N ASP A 62 21.61 -1.48 -10.93
CA ASP A 62 20.28 -1.68 -11.51
C ASP A 62 19.19 -1.81 -10.43
N ALA A 63 17.92 -1.92 -10.84
CA ALA A 63 16.79 -2.03 -9.92
C ALA A 63 16.89 -3.28 -9.00
N MET A 64 17.45 -4.37 -9.50
CA MET A 64 17.65 -5.61 -8.75
C MET A 64 18.72 -5.41 -7.66
N ASP A 65 19.82 -4.74 -7.99
CA ASP A 65 20.90 -4.43 -7.07
C ASP A 65 20.46 -3.45 -5.98
N ILE A 66 19.74 -2.39 -6.35
CA ILE A 66 19.10 -1.49 -5.38
C ILE A 66 18.21 -2.29 -4.42
N SER A 67 17.42 -3.22 -4.92
CA SER A 67 16.52 -4.03 -4.09
C SER A 67 17.26 -4.99 -3.17
N LYS A 68 18.39 -5.56 -3.60
CA LYS A 68 19.29 -6.34 -2.72
C LYS A 68 19.87 -5.45 -1.61
N LEU A 69 20.30 -4.23 -1.95
CA LEU A 69 20.85 -3.28 -0.98
C LEU A 69 19.79 -2.86 0.04
N VAL A 70 18.56 -2.55 -0.38
CA VAL A 70 17.44 -2.22 0.53
C VAL A 70 17.20 -3.36 1.53
N ARG A 71 17.25 -4.62 1.09
CA ARG A 71 17.15 -5.78 2.00
C ARG A 71 18.35 -5.89 2.95
N LYS A 72 19.57 -5.63 2.47
CA LYS A 72 20.82 -5.71 3.24
C LYS A 72 20.90 -4.63 4.33
N TYR A 73 20.39 -3.44 4.05
CA TYR A 73 20.42 -2.30 4.98
C TYR A 73 19.18 -2.21 5.87
N ASN A 74 18.33 -3.23 5.90
CA ASN A 74 17.15 -3.33 6.78
C ASN A 74 17.53 -3.62 8.25
N ASN A 75 18.43 -2.84 8.82
CA ASN A 75 19.12 -3.14 10.10
C ASN A 75 18.62 -2.29 11.29
N HIS A 76 17.87 -1.21 11.06
CA HIS A 76 17.38 -0.32 12.13
C HIS A 76 15.91 -0.56 12.48
N THR A 77 14.98 -0.06 11.65
CA THR A 77 13.56 -0.40 11.76
C THR A 77 13.27 -1.49 10.75
N ALA A 78 12.95 -2.69 11.25
CA ALA A 78 12.65 -3.80 10.38
C ALA A 78 11.42 -3.52 9.51
N MET A 79 11.57 -3.66 8.20
CA MET A 79 10.44 -3.71 7.27
C MET A 79 9.41 -4.74 7.75
N ASN A 80 8.14 -4.36 7.67
CA ASN A 80 7.07 -5.33 7.89
C ASN A 80 6.97 -6.30 6.69
N GLN A 81 6.09 -7.29 6.78
CA GLN A 81 5.95 -8.33 5.76
C GLN A 81 5.61 -7.79 4.37
N ALA A 82 4.75 -6.77 4.25
CA ALA A 82 4.35 -6.19 2.97
C ALA A 82 5.47 -5.35 2.35
N GLN A 83 6.14 -4.50 3.14
CA GLN A 83 7.32 -3.75 2.70
C GLN A 83 8.44 -4.69 2.24
N LYS A 84 8.72 -5.74 3.02
CA LYS A 84 9.73 -6.75 2.67
C LYS A 84 9.37 -7.48 1.38
N ALA A 85 8.11 -7.86 1.20
CA ALA A 85 7.64 -8.51 -0.02
C ALA A 85 7.80 -7.61 -1.25
N PHE A 86 7.51 -6.31 -1.14
CA PHE A 86 7.65 -5.36 -2.22
C PHE A 86 9.08 -5.26 -2.77
N THR A 87 10.11 -5.54 -1.96
CA THR A 87 11.50 -5.60 -2.47
C THR A 87 11.75 -6.73 -3.48
N TYR A 88 10.86 -7.73 -3.58
CA TYR A 88 11.01 -8.86 -4.49
C TYR A 88 10.27 -8.69 -5.82
N VAL A 89 9.69 -7.52 -6.08
CA VAL A 89 9.03 -7.17 -7.36
C VAL A 89 9.69 -5.93 -7.97
N ASP A 90 11.02 -5.92 -8.01
CA ASP A 90 11.82 -4.78 -8.46
C ASP A 90 11.60 -4.38 -9.92
N SER A 91 11.36 -5.35 -10.82
CA SER A 91 11.06 -5.12 -12.23
C SER A 91 9.74 -4.36 -12.45
N PHE A 92 8.82 -4.43 -11.48
CA PHE A 92 7.48 -3.79 -11.58
C PHE A 92 7.15 -2.86 -10.41
N ALA A 93 8.16 -2.45 -9.64
CA ALA A 93 7.96 -1.62 -8.45
C ALA A 93 7.39 -0.24 -8.81
N GLN A 94 7.77 0.30 -9.97
CA GLN A 94 7.29 1.58 -10.46
C GLN A 94 5.81 1.51 -10.84
N GLU A 95 5.42 0.52 -11.64
CA GLU A 95 4.07 0.28 -12.12
C GLU A 95 3.11 0.08 -10.95
N ILE A 96 3.52 -0.71 -9.95
CA ILE A 96 2.75 -0.89 -8.72
C ILE A 96 2.52 0.46 -8.02
N ARG A 97 3.57 1.28 -7.88
CA ARG A 97 3.45 2.59 -7.22
C ARG A 97 2.57 3.54 -8.00
N GLU A 98 2.67 3.57 -9.31
CA GLU A 98 1.81 4.39 -10.17
C GLU A 98 0.34 4.00 -10.00
N ILE A 99 0.03 2.70 -9.94
CA ILE A 99 -1.33 2.21 -9.69
C ILE A 99 -1.82 2.59 -8.29
N THR A 100 -0.98 2.65 -7.26
CA THR A 100 -1.42 3.16 -5.94
C THR A 100 -1.85 4.62 -5.97
N GLY A 101 -1.40 5.38 -6.97
CA GLY A 101 -1.86 6.76 -7.27
C GLY A 101 -3.19 6.83 -8.03
N ASN A 102 -3.74 5.71 -8.49
CA ASN A 102 -5.02 5.65 -9.18
C ASN A 102 -6.16 6.17 -8.27
N ARG A 103 -7.14 6.86 -8.86
CA ARG A 103 -8.32 7.36 -8.14
C ARG A 103 -9.10 6.28 -7.42
N PHE A 104 -9.01 5.03 -7.83
CA PHE A 104 -9.53 3.91 -7.05
C PHE A 104 -8.99 3.92 -5.61
N PHE A 105 -7.70 4.11 -5.40
CA PHE A 105 -7.10 4.13 -4.06
C PHE A 105 -7.34 5.43 -3.28
N LEU A 106 -7.68 6.51 -3.98
CA LEU A 106 -7.94 7.83 -3.40
C LEU A 106 -9.43 8.00 -3.03
N ASP A 107 -10.32 7.60 -3.93
CA ASP A 107 -11.75 7.89 -3.89
C ASP A 107 -12.57 6.69 -3.43
N VAL A 108 -12.16 5.45 -3.71
CA VAL A 108 -12.96 4.23 -3.49
C VAL A 108 -12.44 3.39 -2.35
N TYR A 109 -11.16 3.05 -2.38
CA TYR A 109 -10.54 2.11 -1.46
C TYR A 109 -10.53 2.65 -0.02
N THR A 110 -11.01 1.83 0.90
CA THR A 110 -10.99 2.14 2.32
C THR A 110 -9.64 1.73 2.92
N CYS A 111 -8.75 2.72 3.10
CA CYS A 111 -7.45 2.53 3.75
C CYS A 111 -7.37 3.22 5.12
N SER A 112 -6.68 2.59 6.07
CA SER A 112 -6.22 3.28 7.27
C SER A 112 -4.99 4.15 6.98
N ARG A 113 -4.68 5.12 7.86
CA ARG A 113 -3.43 5.89 7.77
C ARG A 113 -2.17 4.99 7.81
N ASN A 114 -2.25 3.84 8.48
CA ASN A 114 -1.15 2.89 8.58
C ASN A 114 -0.96 2.10 7.28
N ASP A 115 -2.03 1.78 6.55
CA ASP A 115 -1.95 1.05 5.28
C ASP A 115 -1.15 1.81 4.22
N ARG A 116 -1.19 3.15 4.25
CA ARG A 116 -0.41 4.02 3.36
C ARG A 116 1.09 4.05 3.65
N LYS A 117 1.50 3.67 4.86
CA LYS A 117 2.90 3.72 5.31
C LYS A 117 3.57 2.35 5.34
N ASN A 118 2.77 1.29 5.44
CA ASN A 118 3.25 -0.05 5.75
C ASN A 118 3.33 -0.97 4.52
N GLY A 119 3.21 -0.46 3.29
CA GLY A 119 3.31 -1.28 2.07
C GLY A 119 2.05 -2.07 1.72
N THR A 120 0.92 -1.82 2.41
CA THR A 120 -0.32 -2.57 2.18
C THR A 120 -0.94 -2.26 0.82
N LEU A 121 -0.83 -1.03 0.33
CA LEU A 121 -1.39 -0.68 -0.98
C LEU A 121 -0.64 -1.40 -2.10
N GLU A 122 0.69 -1.39 -2.06
CA GLU A 122 1.56 -2.08 -3.00
C GLU A 122 1.28 -3.59 -3.00
N ARG A 123 1.11 -4.16 -1.80
CA ARG A 123 0.68 -5.55 -1.66
C ARG A 123 -0.66 -5.81 -2.34
N VAL A 124 -1.66 -4.97 -2.09
CA VAL A 124 -3.01 -5.14 -2.66
C VAL A 124 -2.99 -5.01 -4.18
N VAL A 125 -2.21 -4.08 -4.72
CA VAL A 125 -2.02 -3.95 -6.18
C VAL A 125 -1.38 -5.21 -6.75
N GLY A 126 -0.28 -5.71 -6.17
CA GLY A 126 0.34 -6.95 -6.65
C GLY A 126 -0.59 -8.18 -6.53
N ASP A 127 -1.34 -8.29 -5.43
CA ASP A 127 -2.36 -9.33 -5.24
C ASP A 127 -3.48 -9.21 -6.32
N MET A 128 -3.89 -7.99 -6.70
CA MET A 128 -4.85 -7.75 -7.79
C MET A 128 -4.29 -8.16 -9.15
N VAL A 129 -3.04 -7.82 -9.48
CA VAL A 129 -2.42 -8.22 -10.75
C VAL A 129 -2.35 -9.75 -10.84
N LEU A 130 -1.88 -10.40 -9.78
CA LEU A 130 -1.84 -11.87 -9.71
C LEU A 130 -3.22 -12.48 -9.93
N LEU A 131 -4.27 -12.00 -9.24
CA LEU A 131 -5.59 -12.60 -9.38
C LEU A 131 -6.27 -12.30 -10.73
N CYS A 132 -6.01 -11.13 -11.33
CA CYS A 132 -6.59 -10.74 -12.61
C CYS A 132 -5.94 -11.41 -13.82
N SER A 133 -4.62 -11.64 -13.78
CA SER A 133 -3.85 -12.20 -14.92
C SER A 133 -3.42 -13.65 -14.70
N TYR A 134 -3.12 -14.03 -13.46
CA TYR A 134 -2.49 -15.31 -13.12
C TYR A 134 -3.10 -15.94 -11.85
N PRO A 135 -4.43 -16.17 -11.79
CA PRO A 135 -5.12 -16.49 -10.54
C PRO A 135 -4.51 -17.68 -9.79
N ASN A 136 -4.09 -18.72 -10.49
CA ASN A 136 -3.46 -19.92 -9.90
C ASN A 136 -2.11 -19.66 -9.19
N GLN A 137 -1.51 -18.50 -9.43
CA GLN A 137 -0.24 -18.07 -8.84
C GLN A 137 -0.42 -17.17 -7.62
N TYR A 138 -1.67 -16.84 -7.25
CA TYR A 138 -1.92 -16.20 -5.97
C TYR A 138 -1.42 -17.10 -4.82
N ARG A 139 -0.78 -16.47 -3.84
CA ARG A 139 -0.24 -17.11 -2.64
C ARG A 139 -0.49 -16.20 -1.46
N LYS A 140 -0.81 -16.78 -0.30
CA LYS A 140 -0.93 -16.04 0.96
C LYS A 140 0.41 -15.37 1.32
N GLU A 141 1.51 -16.08 1.07
CA GLU A 141 2.89 -15.61 1.24
C GLU A 141 3.25 -14.65 0.09
N THR A 142 3.03 -13.34 0.33
CA THR A 142 3.23 -12.29 -0.69
C THR A 142 4.62 -12.33 -1.34
N ILE A 143 5.69 -12.65 -0.59
CA ILE A 143 7.05 -12.77 -1.15
C ILE A 143 7.08 -13.76 -2.32
N GLN A 144 6.40 -14.91 -2.19
CA GLN A 144 6.42 -15.93 -3.23
C GLN A 144 5.62 -15.49 -4.46
N GLY A 145 4.46 -14.85 -4.25
CA GLY A 145 3.68 -14.28 -5.35
C GLY A 145 4.44 -13.16 -6.08
N PHE A 146 5.15 -12.31 -5.34
CA PHE A 146 5.90 -11.19 -5.90
C PHE A 146 7.14 -11.62 -6.66
N LYS A 147 7.89 -12.62 -6.17
CA LYS A 147 8.97 -13.24 -6.94
C LYS A 147 8.47 -13.81 -8.26
N TRP A 148 7.37 -14.56 -8.22
CA TRP A 148 6.79 -15.14 -9.43
C TRP A 148 6.35 -14.04 -10.40
N LEU A 149 5.66 -13.00 -9.90
CA LEU A 149 5.24 -11.86 -10.71
C LEU A 149 6.42 -11.10 -11.31
N ASN A 150 7.52 -10.93 -10.56
CA ASN A 150 8.73 -10.27 -11.04
C ASN A 150 9.40 -11.00 -12.22
N GLU A 151 9.36 -12.32 -12.20
CA GLU A 151 9.98 -13.19 -13.21
C GLU A 151 9.09 -13.43 -14.43
N ASN A 152 7.76 -13.37 -14.27
CA ASN A 152 6.80 -13.85 -15.27
C ASN A 152 5.78 -12.81 -15.73
N GLY A 153 5.60 -11.71 -14.98
CA GLY A 153 4.65 -10.66 -15.32
C GLY A 153 5.09 -9.83 -16.52
N THR A 154 4.14 -9.06 -17.05
CA THR A 154 4.37 -8.13 -18.17
C THR A 154 3.81 -6.76 -17.85
N ILE A 155 4.32 -5.71 -18.49
CA ILE A 155 3.79 -4.33 -18.35
C ILE A 155 2.28 -4.30 -18.67
N SER A 156 1.84 -5.10 -19.65
CA SER A 156 0.44 -5.17 -20.05
C SER A 156 -0.50 -5.64 -18.93
N ASP A 157 -0.01 -6.46 -17.99
CA ASP A 157 -0.80 -6.89 -16.84
C ASP A 157 -1.13 -5.72 -15.91
N PHE A 158 -0.15 -4.84 -15.68
CA PHE A 158 -0.29 -3.65 -14.84
C PHE A 158 -1.16 -2.59 -15.52
N GLU A 159 -0.96 -2.34 -16.82
CA GLU A 159 -1.82 -1.46 -17.61
C GLU A 159 -3.27 -1.96 -17.64
N GLY A 160 -3.45 -3.27 -17.81
CA GLY A 160 -4.75 -3.93 -17.79
C GLY A 160 -5.46 -3.75 -16.45
N LEU A 161 -4.75 -3.93 -15.34
CA LEU A 161 -5.28 -3.66 -14.00
C LEU A 161 -5.63 -2.17 -13.83
N ASN A 162 -4.73 -1.26 -14.23
CA ASN A 162 -4.94 0.18 -14.08
C ASN A 162 -6.23 0.64 -14.78
N ASN A 163 -6.44 0.18 -16.02
CA ASN A 163 -7.65 0.44 -16.79
C ASN A 163 -8.91 -0.16 -16.13
N LEU A 164 -8.79 -1.38 -15.60
CA LEU A 164 -9.88 -2.04 -14.86
C LEU A 164 -10.28 -1.22 -13.62
N LEU A 165 -9.31 -0.70 -12.86
CA LEU A 165 -9.56 0.13 -11.68
C LEU A 165 -10.17 1.50 -12.01
N ILE A 166 -9.81 2.10 -13.15
CA ILE A 166 -10.46 3.34 -13.63
C ILE A 166 -11.95 3.09 -13.87
N ARG A 167 -12.29 2.01 -14.60
CA ARG A 167 -13.68 1.63 -14.89
C ARG A 167 -14.45 1.33 -13.61
N LEU A 168 -13.87 0.55 -12.71
CA LEU A 168 -14.46 0.22 -11.42
C LEU A 168 -14.72 1.48 -10.57
N THR A 169 -13.80 2.44 -10.58
CA THR A 169 -13.95 3.72 -9.87
C THR A 169 -15.17 4.49 -10.35
N VAL A 170 -15.41 4.55 -11.67
CA VAL A 170 -16.58 5.23 -12.25
C VAL A 170 -17.88 4.63 -11.73
N LEU A 171 -17.94 3.29 -11.58
CA LEU A 171 -19.14 2.58 -11.15
C LEU A 171 -19.50 2.82 -9.68
N VAL A 172 -18.51 3.00 -8.81
CA VAL A 172 -18.70 2.91 -7.34
C VAL A 172 -18.38 4.19 -6.56
N LYS A 173 -17.68 5.17 -7.15
CA LYS A 173 -17.21 6.39 -6.44
C LYS A 173 -18.30 7.13 -5.66
N ASN A 174 -19.54 7.12 -6.15
CA ASN A 174 -20.66 7.86 -5.57
C ASN A 174 -21.58 6.98 -4.69
N LYS A 175 -21.16 5.76 -4.34
CA LYS A 175 -21.98 4.77 -3.62
C LYS A 175 -21.27 4.29 -2.35
N PRO A 176 -21.47 4.97 -1.21
CA PRO A 176 -20.73 4.69 0.03
C PRO A 176 -20.83 3.25 0.52
N GLU A 177 -22.00 2.60 0.43
CA GLU A 177 -22.15 1.21 0.89
C GLU A 177 -21.28 0.25 0.08
N ILE A 178 -21.19 0.47 -1.23
CA ILE A 178 -20.37 -0.34 -2.15
C ILE A 178 -18.87 -0.10 -1.90
N ARG A 179 -18.47 1.14 -1.59
CA ARG A 179 -17.06 1.47 -1.29
C ARG A 179 -16.51 0.69 -0.09
N ALA A 180 -17.36 0.34 0.89
CA ALA A 180 -16.96 -0.44 2.05
C ALA A 180 -16.45 -1.87 1.70
N LEU A 181 -16.85 -2.39 0.53
CA LEU A 181 -16.36 -3.66 0.01
C LEU A 181 -14.87 -3.62 -0.36
N PHE A 182 -14.35 -2.45 -0.74
CA PHE A 182 -12.99 -2.28 -1.25
C PHE A 182 -12.02 -1.90 -0.14
N ASN A 183 -11.63 -2.88 0.66
CA ASN A 183 -10.62 -2.75 1.72
C ASN A 183 -9.46 -3.74 1.51
N SER A 184 -8.47 -3.73 2.40
CA SER A 184 -7.27 -4.55 2.30
C SER A 184 -7.49 -6.07 2.28
N LYS A 185 -8.68 -6.53 2.68
CA LYS A 185 -9.09 -7.94 2.69
C LYS A 185 -9.82 -8.37 1.42
N ASN A 186 -10.60 -7.48 0.81
CA ASN A 186 -11.57 -7.88 -0.22
C ASN A 186 -11.35 -7.20 -1.57
N ALA A 187 -10.63 -6.08 -1.64
CA ALA A 187 -10.52 -5.29 -2.88
C ALA A 187 -9.96 -6.11 -4.06
N HIS A 188 -8.98 -6.98 -3.80
CA HIS A 188 -8.40 -7.85 -4.81
C HIS A 188 -9.37 -8.92 -5.32
N ILE A 189 -10.27 -9.41 -4.45
CA ILE A 189 -11.33 -10.37 -4.80
C ILE A 189 -12.32 -9.70 -5.75
N PHE A 190 -12.84 -8.51 -5.39
CA PHE A 190 -13.79 -7.80 -6.24
C PHE A 190 -13.18 -7.32 -7.55
N ALA A 191 -11.90 -6.92 -7.57
CA ALA A 191 -11.20 -6.60 -8.81
C ALA A 191 -11.09 -7.83 -9.73
N ALA A 192 -10.75 -9.00 -9.18
CA ALA A 192 -10.69 -10.25 -9.93
C ALA A 192 -12.07 -10.68 -10.45
N THR A 193 -13.12 -10.59 -9.63
CA THR A 193 -14.51 -10.85 -10.09
C THR A 193 -14.91 -9.87 -11.20
N PHE A 194 -14.57 -8.59 -11.09
CA PHE A 194 -14.86 -7.62 -12.15
C PHE A 194 -14.09 -7.95 -13.43
N LYS A 195 -12.82 -8.38 -13.33
CA LYS A 195 -12.05 -8.86 -14.48
C LYS A 195 -12.77 -10.02 -15.19
N VAL A 196 -13.24 -11.03 -14.44
CA VAL A 196 -14.03 -12.13 -15.00
C VAL A 196 -15.31 -11.63 -15.66
N PHE A 197 -16.04 -10.72 -15.00
CA PHE A 197 -17.25 -10.10 -15.53
C PHE A 197 -17.00 -9.40 -16.87
N THR A 198 -15.92 -8.62 -17.00
CA THR A 198 -15.62 -7.91 -18.26
C THR A 198 -15.36 -8.85 -19.43
N GLY A 199 -14.93 -10.09 -19.16
CA GLY A 199 -14.77 -11.14 -20.17
C GLY A 199 -16.09 -11.72 -20.69
N SER A 200 -17.23 -11.44 -20.03
CA SER A 200 -18.55 -11.94 -20.44
C SER A 200 -19.22 -11.11 -21.55
N GLY A 201 -18.62 -9.97 -21.95
CA GLY A 201 -19.17 -9.07 -22.97
C GLY A 201 -20.32 -8.18 -22.50
N ARG A 202 -20.63 -8.18 -21.19
CA ARG A 202 -21.65 -7.34 -20.57
C ARG A 202 -21.17 -5.91 -20.33
N GLU A 203 -22.12 -4.99 -20.18
CA GLU A 203 -21.80 -3.60 -19.89
C GLU A 203 -21.41 -3.41 -18.41
N ASP A 204 -20.38 -2.60 -18.16
CA ASP A 204 -19.88 -2.30 -16.81
C ASP A 204 -20.96 -1.84 -15.83
N ALA A 205 -21.96 -1.11 -16.32
CA ALA A 205 -23.09 -0.65 -15.52
C ALA A 205 -23.88 -1.81 -14.87
N GLU A 206 -23.93 -2.98 -15.51
CA GLU A 206 -24.58 -4.17 -14.95
C GLU A 206 -23.82 -4.71 -13.74
N PHE A 207 -22.48 -4.61 -13.72
CA PHE A 207 -21.69 -4.96 -12.53
C PHE A 207 -21.98 -4.00 -11.37
N GLY A 208 -22.14 -2.70 -11.68
CA GLY A 208 -22.57 -1.71 -10.68
C GLY A 208 -23.91 -2.07 -10.02
N LYS A 209 -24.91 -2.48 -10.83
CA LYS A 209 -26.21 -2.94 -10.31
C LYS A 209 -26.10 -4.22 -9.48
N PHE A 210 -25.24 -5.16 -9.89
CA PHE A 210 -24.95 -6.34 -9.09
C PHE A 210 -24.37 -5.97 -7.73
N LEU A 211 -23.41 -5.04 -7.67
CA LEU A 211 -22.83 -4.58 -6.40
C LEU A 211 -23.85 -3.87 -5.50
N GLU A 212 -24.77 -3.08 -6.07
CA GLU A 212 -25.89 -2.48 -5.34
C GLU A 212 -26.78 -3.55 -4.69
N TRP A 213 -27.23 -4.51 -5.48
CA TRP A 213 -28.02 -5.64 -4.99
C TRP A 213 -27.24 -6.46 -3.94
N PHE A 214 -25.95 -6.65 -4.14
CA PHE A 214 -25.09 -7.41 -3.23
C PHE A 214 -25.03 -6.77 -1.84
N VAL A 215 -24.85 -5.44 -1.76
CA VAL A 215 -24.85 -4.73 -0.47
C VAL A 215 -26.24 -4.59 0.13
N ASP A 216 -27.30 -4.61 -0.69
CA ASP A 216 -28.71 -4.61 -0.26
C ASP A 216 -29.22 -6.02 0.11
N GLY A 217 -28.38 -6.81 0.78
CA GLY A 217 -28.74 -8.14 1.29
C GLY A 217 -28.47 -9.30 0.34
N GLY A 218 -28.09 -9.06 -0.92
CA GLY A 218 -27.67 -10.11 -1.85
C GLY A 218 -26.48 -10.94 -1.32
N ASN A 219 -25.62 -10.36 -0.50
CA ASN A 219 -24.52 -11.02 0.20
C ASN A 219 -24.94 -12.17 1.15
N LYS A 220 -26.22 -12.23 1.55
CA LYS A 220 -26.78 -13.31 2.37
C LYS A 220 -27.20 -14.52 1.54
N THR A 221 -27.23 -14.40 0.22
CA THR A 221 -27.59 -15.50 -0.68
C THR A 221 -26.57 -16.64 -0.53
N GLU A 222 -27.08 -17.85 -0.34
CA GLU A 222 -26.25 -19.04 -0.23
C GLU A 222 -25.96 -19.63 -1.61
N ILE A 223 -24.69 -19.91 -1.87
CA ILE A 223 -24.24 -20.77 -2.95
C ILE A 223 -23.61 -22.00 -2.29
N ASP A 224 -24.10 -23.19 -2.64
CA ASP A 224 -23.67 -24.46 -2.03
C ASP A 224 -23.71 -24.45 -0.49
N GLY A 225 -24.76 -23.83 0.07
CA GLY A 225 -24.99 -23.74 1.52
C GLY A 225 -24.07 -22.77 2.26
N LYS A 226 -23.37 -21.88 1.57
CA LYS A 226 -22.49 -20.85 2.16
C LYS A 226 -22.80 -19.46 1.62
N SER A 227 -22.88 -18.49 2.51
CA SER A 227 -22.98 -17.06 2.18
C SER A 227 -21.64 -16.35 2.29
N TRP A 228 -21.57 -15.11 1.79
CA TRP A 228 -20.35 -14.30 1.79
C TRP A 228 -19.67 -14.18 3.16
N ASP A 229 -20.46 -14.04 4.22
CA ASP A 229 -19.97 -13.80 5.58
C ASP A 229 -19.46 -15.08 6.25
N VAL A 230 -19.90 -16.25 5.80
CA VAL A 230 -19.48 -17.57 6.31
C VAL A 230 -18.20 -18.06 5.62
N LEU A 231 -17.91 -17.57 4.41
CA LEU A 231 -16.75 -18.01 3.65
C LEU A 231 -15.43 -17.59 4.31
N GLY A 232 -14.67 -18.61 4.76
CA GLY A 232 -13.34 -18.43 5.31
C GLY A 232 -13.28 -17.92 6.74
N THR A 233 -14.34 -18.08 7.52
CA THR A 233 -14.39 -17.68 8.94
C THR A 233 -13.38 -18.43 9.82
N ASP A 234 -12.98 -19.64 9.41
CA ASP A 234 -12.04 -20.52 10.10
C ASP A 234 -10.57 -20.28 9.69
N ARG A 235 -10.32 -19.40 8.71
CA ARG A 235 -9.00 -19.23 8.09
C ARG A 235 -8.61 -17.77 7.94
N SER A 236 -7.35 -17.54 7.61
CA SER A 236 -6.88 -16.20 7.23
C SER A 236 -7.64 -15.72 6.01
N THR A 237 -8.10 -14.47 6.01
CA THR A 237 -8.81 -13.87 4.87
C THR A 237 -7.96 -13.78 3.59
N ARG A 238 -6.64 -14.04 3.69
CA ARG A 238 -5.69 -14.07 2.58
C ARG A 238 -5.28 -15.48 2.17
N ASP A 239 -5.78 -16.50 2.87
CA ASP A 239 -5.56 -17.90 2.47
C ASP A 239 -6.00 -18.10 1.02
N ALA A 240 -5.21 -18.82 0.23
CA ALA A 240 -5.49 -19.00 -1.20
C ALA A 240 -6.86 -19.66 -1.41
N GLY A 241 -7.22 -20.65 -0.60
CA GLY A 241 -8.53 -21.29 -0.67
C GLY A 241 -9.67 -20.35 -0.30
N VAL A 242 -9.47 -19.44 0.66
CA VAL A 242 -10.47 -18.41 1.01
C VAL A 242 -10.63 -17.39 -0.12
N VAL A 243 -9.53 -16.89 -0.67
CA VAL A 243 -9.56 -15.87 -1.74
C VAL A 243 -10.18 -16.44 -3.02
N HIS A 244 -9.77 -17.63 -3.44
CA HIS A 244 -10.37 -18.31 -4.59
C HIS A 244 -11.84 -18.66 -4.33
N GLY A 245 -12.15 -19.27 -3.18
CA GLY A 245 -13.53 -19.63 -2.85
C GLY A 245 -14.47 -18.42 -2.81
N LYS A 246 -14.01 -17.26 -2.31
CA LYS A 246 -14.78 -16.00 -2.36
C LYS A 246 -14.92 -15.44 -3.77
N THR A 247 -13.89 -15.58 -4.60
CA THR A 247 -13.96 -15.15 -6.01
C THR A 247 -14.96 -16.02 -6.77
N ASP A 248 -14.88 -17.34 -6.62
CA ASP A 248 -15.78 -18.32 -7.25
C ASP A 248 -17.23 -18.12 -6.78
N TYR A 249 -17.44 -17.89 -5.48
CA TYR A 249 -18.73 -17.52 -4.93
C TYR A 249 -19.32 -16.28 -5.61
N LEU A 250 -18.54 -15.20 -5.75
CA LEU A 250 -19.02 -13.98 -6.39
C LEU A 250 -19.36 -14.20 -7.87
N VAL A 251 -18.55 -15.00 -8.58
CA VAL A 251 -18.82 -15.34 -9.99
C VAL A 251 -20.13 -16.13 -10.11
N ALA A 252 -20.31 -17.18 -9.30
CA ALA A 252 -21.54 -17.98 -9.30
C ALA A 252 -22.77 -17.16 -8.91
N LEU A 253 -22.65 -16.33 -7.88
CA LEU A 253 -23.72 -15.45 -7.41
C LEU A 253 -24.12 -14.44 -8.48
N MET A 254 -23.13 -13.86 -9.17
CA MET A 254 -23.34 -12.93 -10.27
C MET A 254 -24.06 -13.61 -11.45
N GLU A 255 -23.69 -14.84 -11.81
CA GLU A 255 -24.40 -15.61 -12.82
C GLU A 255 -25.87 -15.87 -12.43
N GLN A 256 -26.13 -16.25 -11.17
CA GLN A 256 -27.47 -16.47 -10.66
C GLN A 256 -28.30 -15.18 -10.71
N TYR A 257 -27.73 -14.06 -10.28
CA TYR A 257 -28.35 -12.74 -10.32
C TYR A 257 -28.81 -12.39 -11.75
N PHE A 258 -27.91 -12.52 -12.73
CA PHE A 258 -28.25 -12.20 -14.12
C PHE A 258 -29.19 -13.21 -14.79
N LYS A 259 -29.20 -14.48 -14.37
CA LYS A 259 -30.21 -15.46 -14.79
C LYS A 259 -31.59 -15.12 -14.22
N GLY A 260 -31.65 -14.63 -12.99
CA GLY A 260 -32.89 -14.19 -12.32
C GLY A 260 -33.53 -12.99 -13.03
N ILE A 261 -32.74 -11.98 -13.39
CA ILE A 261 -33.23 -10.80 -14.13
C ILE A 261 -33.87 -11.19 -15.47
N ARG A 262 -33.27 -12.13 -16.21
CA ARG A 262 -33.82 -12.61 -17.50
C ARG A 262 -35.15 -13.38 -17.36
N LYS A 263 -35.49 -13.89 -16.18
CA LYS A 263 -36.79 -14.55 -15.94
C LYS A 263 -37.88 -13.57 -15.53
N ALA A 264 -37.51 -12.37 -15.07
CA ALA A 264 -38.43 -11.34 -14.60
C ALA A 264 -38.72 -10.24 -15.65
N ALA A 265 -37.96 -10.22 -16.75
CA ALA A 265 -38.13 -9.35 -17.91
C ALA A 265 -38.80 -10.11 -19.06
#